data_AF-A0A932XFG8-F1
#
_entry.id   AF-A0A932XFG8-F1
#
_cell.length_a   1.000
_cell.length_b   1.000
_cell.length_c   1.000
_cell.angle_alpha   90.00
_cell.angle_beta   90.00
_cell.angle_gamma   90.00
#
_symmetry.space_group_name_H-M   'P 1'
#
loop_
_entity.id
_entity.type
_entity.pdbx_description
1 polymer ?
#
loop_
_entity_poly.entity_id
_entity_poly.type
_entity_poly.pdbx_seq_one_letter_code
_entity_poly.pdbx_strand_id
1 'polypeptide(L)'
;MTDDGVSYVRQSSSVIELEGAENMKLFNRNKAAAPAPRLQSYPTPDRWDDWTEYDSLAWPRKVERRYQLVPTICFNCEAGCGLLAYVDKDTGQIQKLEGNPVHPASRGRNCAKGPATINQVNDPDRILYPMRRVGPRGSGQWERVTWEHVLDEFAGR
;
A
#
# COMPACT_ATOMS: atom_id res chain seq x y z
N MET A 1 -49.84 6.65 21.58
CA MET A 1 -48.89 5.69 21.01
C MET A 1 -47.81 5.48 22.06
N THR A 2 -47.83 4.28 22.63
CA THR A 2 -46.87 3.76 23.62
C THR A 2 -45.58 3.28 22.93
N ASP A 3 -44.61 2.89 23.77
CA ASP A 3 -43.38 2.11 23.50
C ASP A 3 -42.16 2.88 22.95
N ASP A 4 -40.93 2.75 23.44
CA ASP A 4 -40.24 1.76 24.31
C ASP A 4 -39.08 2.47 25.05
N GLY A 5 -38.75 2.24 26.33
CA GLY A 5 -38.15 1.00 26.82
C GLY A 5 -36.75 0.81 26.20
N VAL A 6 -35.62 1.09 26.86
CA VAL A 6 -34.90 0.11 27.70
C VAL A 6 -33.72 0.80 28.39
N SER A 7 -33.51 0.40 29.64
CA SER A 7 -32.57 0.86 30.65
C SER A 7 -31.13 0.35 30.46
N TYR A 8 -30.20 1.15 30.96
CA TYR A 8 -28.76 0.89 31.07
C TYR A 8 -28.47 -0.32 31.96
N VAL A 9 -27.75 -1.33 31.45
CA VAL A 9 -27.21 -2.44 32.28
C VAL A 9 -25.80 -2.06 32.74
N ARG A 10 -25.68 -1.67 34.01
CA ARG A 10 -24.41 -1.74 34.75
C ARG A 10 -24.20 -3.19 35.17
N GLN A 11 -23.18 -3.87 34.63
CA GLN A 11 -22.71 -5.12 35.20
C GLN A 11 -21.68 -4.83 36.29
N SER A 12 -22.14 -5.03 37.53
CA SER A 12 -21.36 -5.12 38.75
C SER A 12 -20.55 -6.41 38.80
N SER A 13 -19.41 -6.32 39.46
CA SER A 13 -18.43 -7.36 39.77
C SER A 13 -19.06 -8.69 40.20
N SER A 14 -18.65 -9.78 39.55
CA SER A 14 -18.69 -11.12 40.11
C SER A 14 -17.31 -11.77 39.97
N VAL A 15 -16.73 -12.09 41.12
CA VAL A 15 -15.52 -12.91 41.26
C VAL A 15 -15.92 -14.33 40.86
N ILE A 16 -15.25 -14.87 39.85
CA ILE A 16 -15.33 -16.28 39.50
C ILE A 16 -14.06 -16.91 40.08
N GLU A 17 -14.20 -17.60 41.22
CA GLU A 17 -13.20 -18.53 41.73
C GLU A 17 -13.20 -19.77 40.82
N LEU A 18 -12.06 -20.04 40.17
CA LEU A 18 -11.79 -21.34 39.54
C LEU A 18 -10.57 -21.95 40.23
N GLU A 19 -10.86 -22.93 41.08
CA GLU A 19 -9.90 -23.93 41.53
C GLU A 19 -9.37 -24.70 40.32
N GLY A 20 -8.05 -24.88 40.25
CA GLY A 20 -7.41 -25.61 39.15
C GLY A 20 -6.00 -25.11 38.84
N ALA A 21 -5.15 -25.04 39.86
CA ALA A 21 -3.71 -24.91 39.66
C ALA A 21 -3.17 -26.28 39.26
N GLU A 22 -2.75 -26.44 38.00
CA GLU A 22 -1.49 -27.12 37.63
C GLU A 22 -1.36 -27.20 36.09
N ASN A 23 -0.18 -26.81 35.59
CA ASN A 23 0.31 -26.91 34.20
C ASN A 23 0.11 -25.74 33.23
N MET A 24 0.47 -24.52 33.66
CA MET A 24 0.86 -23.45 32.72
C MET A 24 2.35 -23.10 32.90
N LYS A 25 3.24 -23.92 32.33
CA LYS A 25 4.56 -23.41 31.92
C LYS A 25 4.30 -22.58 30.67
N LEU A 26 4.38 -21.25 30.69
CA LEU A 26 4.71 -20.45 29.50
C LEU A 26 4.90 -18.96 29.82
N PHE A 27 6.00 -18.44 29.26
CA PHE A 27 6.44 -17.05 29.13
C PHE A 27 6.99 -16.35 30.39
N ASN A 28 8.32 -16.42 30.47
CA ASN A 28 9.15 -15.50 31.24
C ASN A 28 8.78 -14.04 30.93
N ARG A 29 8.01 -13.43 31.84
CA ARG A 29 7.45 -12.07 31.75
C ARG A 29 8.49 -10.97 32.06
N ASN A 30 9.76 -11.34 32.27
CA ASN A 30 10.83 -10.46 32.76
C ASN A 30 11.82 -10.00 31.68
N LYS A 31 11.42 -9.97 30.41
CA LYS A 31 12.01 -9.01 29.48
C LYS A 31 11.02 -7.87 29.36
N ALA A 32 11.25 -6.79 30.11
CA ALA A 32 10.60 -5.53 29.83
C ALA A 32 10.86 -5.21 28.35
N ALA A 33 9.83 -5.35 27.52
CA ALA A 33 9.89 -4.92 26.15
C ALA A 33 10.30 -3.44 26.18
N ALA A 34 11.31 -3.07 25.39
CA ALA A 34 11.64 -1.66 25.18
C ALA A 34 10.33 -0.89 24.92
N PRO A 35 10.18 0.35 25.46
CA PRO A 35 8.95 1.11 25.27
C PRO A 35 8.60 1.11 23.78
N ALA A 36 7.42 0.61 23.45
CA ALA A 36 6.99 0.52 22.06
C ALA A 36 7.18 1.91 21.44
N PRO A 37 7.83 2.02 20.26
CA PRO A 37 7.95 3.29 19.59
C PRO A 37 6.55 3.91 19.47
N ARG A 38 6.46 5.25 19.55
CA ARG A 38 5.20 5.94 19.25
C ARG A 38 4.65 5.37 17.95
N LEU A 39 3.36 5.04 17.92
CA LEU A 39 2.71 4.54 16.71
C LEU A 39 3.02 5.51 15.56
N GLN A 40 3.82 5.05 14.61
CA GLN A 40 4.18 5.80 13.41
C GLN A 40 3.41 5.20 12.25
N SER A 41 2.78 6.07 11.46
CA SER A 41 2.05 5.65 10.26
C SER A 41 3.00 5.32 9.10
N TYR A 42 4.24 5.82 9.13
CA TYR A 42 5.22 5.66 8.06
C TYR A 42 6.63 5.48 8.62
N PRO A 43 7.50 4.74 7.92
CA PRO A 43 8.92 4.74 8.23
C PRO A 43 9.54 6.11 8.01
N THR A 44 10.53 6.44 8.83
CA THR A 44 11.32 7.66 8.67
C THR A 44 12.17 7.61 7.40
N PRO A 45 12.45 8.76 6.74
CA PRO A 45 13.16 8.78 5.45
C PRO A 45 14.52 8.10 5.43
N ASP A 46 15.25 8.08 6.55
CA ASP A 46 16.53 7.38 6.73
C ASP A 46 16.42 5.86 6.57
N ARG A 47 15.20 5.31 6.61
CA ARG A 47 14.93 3.87 6.47
C ARG A 47 14.31 3.48 5.14
N TRP A 48 14.12 4.43 4.21
CA TRP A 48 13.42 4.17 2.96
C TRP A 48 14.19 3.26 2.01
N ASP A 49 15.52 3.18 2.10
CA ASP A 49 16.31 2.28 1.24
C ASP A 49 16.18 0.79 1.62
N ASP A 50 15.84 0.50 2.87
CA ASP A 50 15.64 -0.88 3.37
C ASP A 50 14.63 -0.89 4.54
N TRP A 51 13.37 -1.13 4.17
CA TRP A 51 12.25 -1.18 5.09
C TRP A 51 11.65 -2.58 5.10
N THR A 52 11.44 -3.14 6.29
CA THR A 52 10.85 -4.49 6.45
C THR A 52 9.46 -4.38 7.05
N GLU A 53 8.46 -4.98 6.38
CA GLU A 53 7.09 -5.14 6.89
C GLU A 53 6.66 -6.60 6.81
N TYR A 54 5.64 -6.96 7.59
CA TYR A 54 5.00 -8.26 7.45
C TYR A 54 3.97 -8.24 6.31
N ASP A 55 3.98 -9.31 5.52
CA ASP A 55 3.00 -9.56 4.47
C ASP A 55 1.61 -9.78 5.11
N SER A 56 0.72 -8.81 4.90
CA SER A 56 -0.64 -8.85 5.43
C SER A 56 -1.47 -10.02 4.88
N LEU A 57 -1.16 -10.51 3.68
CA LEU A 57 -1.87 -11.64 3.05
C LEU A 57 -1.42 -13.00 3.61
N ALA A 58 -0.27 -13.05 4.29
CA ALA A 58 0.26 -14.30 4.83
C ALA A 58 -0.32 -14.69 6.20
N TRP A 59 -1.23 -13.90 6.76
CA TRP A 59 -1.87 -14.17 8.05
C TRP A 59 -2.45 -15.60 8.10
N PRO A 60 -2.26 -16.37 9.20
CA PRO A 60 -1.67 -15.96 10.48
C PRO A 60 -0.13 -16.05 10.55
N ARG A 61 0.55 -16.43 9.47
CA ARG A 61 2.02 -16.51 9.44
C ARG A 61 2.62 -15.11 9.35
N LYS A 62 3.74 -14.91 10.07
CA LYS A 62 4.56 -13.70 9.96
C LYS A 62 5.60 -13.90 8.88
N VAL A 63 5.28 -13.48 7.65
CA VAL A 63 6.22 -13.50 6.52
C VAL A 63 6.75 -12.09 6.35
N GLU A 64 8.07 -11.91 6.44
CA GLU A 64 8.71 -10.62 6.24
C GLU A 64 8.89 -10.33 4.75
N ARG A 65 8.72 -9.06 4.37
CA ARG A 65 8.98 -8.51 3.04
C ARG A 65 9.85 -7.28 3.18
N ARG A 66 10.77 -7.10 2.23
CA ARG A 66 11.75 -6.02 2.24
C ARG A 66 11.46 -5.08 1.09
N TYR A 67 11.36 -3.80 1.39
CA TYR A 67 10.96 -2.76 0.45
C TYR A 67 12.00 -1.65 0.38
N GLN A 68 12.17 -1.11 -0.82
CA GLN A 68 12.67 0.23 -1.03
C GLN A 68 11.48 1.18 -1.24
N LEU A 69 11.41 2.25 -0.48
CA LEU A 69 10.37 3.26 -0.57
C LEU A 69 10.85 4.41 -1.44
N VAL A 70 10.24 4.56 -2.61
CA VAL A 70 10.64 5.58 -3.59
C VAL A 70 9.61 6.71 -3.60
N PRO A 71 10.02 7.96 -3.27
CA PRO A 71 9.16 9.13 -3.42
C PRO A 71 8.76 9.33 -4.87
N THR A 72 7.46 9.52 -5.10
CA THR A 72 6.89 9.83 -6.41
C THR A 72 5.72 10.79 -6.27
N ILE A 73 5.07 11.11 -7.38
CA ILE A 73 3.96 12.06 -7.46
C ILE A 73 2.75 11.44 -8.15
N CYS A 74 1.57 11.68 -7.60
CA CYS A 74 0.31 11.28 -8.18
C CYS A 74 -0.09 12.24 -9.30
N PHE A 75 -0.36 11.71 -10.50
CA PHE A 75 -0.80 12.48 -11.67
C PHE A 75 -2.27 12.23 -12.05
N ASN A 76 -3.08 11.66 -11.16
CA ASN A 76 -4.49 11.40 -11.44
C ASN A 76 -5.36 12.68 -11.43
N CYS A 77 -4.86 13.78 -10.89
CA CYS A 77 -5.45 15.11 -10.96
C CYS A 77 -4.37 16.19 -10.80
N GLU A 78 -4.76 17.45 -10.95
CA GLU A 78 -3.91 18.64 -10.87
C GLU A 78 -3.30 18.90 -9.48
N ALA A 79 -3.76 18.20 -8.43
CA ALA A 79 -3.27 18.39 -7.08
C ALA A 79 -1.82 17.91 -6.86
N GLY A 80 -1.32 17.00 -7.70
CA GLY A 80 0.08 16.54 -7.62
C GLY A 80 0.49 15.99 -6.25
N CYS A 81 -0.38 15.22 -5.59
CA CYS A 81 -0.09 14.71 -4.23
C CYS A 81 1.14 13.78 -4.25
N GLY A 82 2.02 13.93 -3.26
CA GLY A 82 3.15 13.02 -3.08
C GLY A 82 2.71 11.61 -2.70
N LEU A 83 3.38 10.62 -3.28
CA LEU A 83 3.22 9.20 -3.01
C LEU A 83 4.57 8.58 -2.61
N LEU A 84 4.53 7.47 -1.89
CA LEU A 84 5.64 6.56 -1.66
C LEU A 84 5.32 5.23 -2.33
N ALA A 85 6.15 4.82 -3.28
CA ALA A 85 6.08 3.51 -3.91
C ALA A 85 6.88 2.51 -3.07
N TYR A 86 6.23 1.45 -2.60
CA TYR A 86 6.87 0.35 -1.90
C TYR A 86 7.30 -0.67 -2.95
N VAL A 87 8.57 -0.62 -3.34
CA VAL A 87 9.18 -1.51 -4.32
C VAL A 87 9.77 -2.70 -3.58
N ASP A 88 9.25 -3.90 -3.84
CA ASP A 88 9.78 -5.13 -3.25
C ASP A 88 11.20 -5.39 -3.77
N LYS A 89 12.16 -5.57 -2.86
CA LYS A 89 13.58 -5.66 -3.21
C LYS A 89 13.98 -6.98 -3.87
N ASP A 90 13.17 -8.02 -3.70
CA ASP A 90 13.44 -9.34 -4.28
C ASP A 90 12.90 -9.43 -5.72
N THR A 91 11.74 -8.83 -5.97
CA THR A 91 11.02 -8.89 -7.26
C THR A 91 11.18 -7.64 -8.13
N GLY A 92 11.57 -6.51 -7.54
CA GLY A 92 11.60 -5.20 -8.21
C GLY A 92 10.23 -4.63 -8.55
N GLN A 93 9.13 -5.24 -8.09
CA GLN A 93 7.77 -4.82 -8.39
C GLN A 93 7.22 -3.87 -7.33
N ILE A 94 6.39 -2.92 -7.75
CA ILE A 94 5.65 -2.05 -6.83
C ILE A 94 4.54 -2.89 -6.18
N GLN A 95 4.54 -3.01 -4.86
CA GLN A 95 3.52 -3.77 -4.12
C GLN A 95 2.39 -2.88 -3.61
N LYS A 96 2.68 -1.63 -3.24
CA LYS A 96 1.67 -0.65 -2.82
C LYS A 96 2.17 0.79 -3.01
N LEU A 97 1.20 1.70 -3.01
CA LEU A 97 1.42 3.15 -3.02
C LEU A 97 0.72 3.76 -1.81
N GLU A 98 1.46 4.53 -1.03
CA GLU A 98 0.91 5.27 0.11
C GLU A 98 1.24 6.76 0.03
N GLY A 99 0.63 7.58 0.87
CA GLY A 99 0.91 9.01 0.90
C GLY A 99 2.33 9.31 1.38
N ASN A 100 3.01 10.24 0.72
CA ASN A 100 4.34 10.67 1.15
C ASN A 100 4.25 11.71 2.30
N PRO A 101 4.66 11.37 3.54
CA PRO A 101 4.55 12.28 4.69
C PRO A 101 5.45 13.51 4.59
N VAL A 102 6.54 13.46 3.81
CA VAL A 102 7.47 14.60 3.66
C VAL A 102 7.16 15.48 2.44
N HIS A 103 6.15 15.11 1.64
CA HIS A 103 5.74 15.94 0.51
C HIS A 103 5.17 17.28 1.01
N PRO A 104 5.67 18.44 0.52
CA PRO A 104 5.44 19.75 1.14
C PRO A 104 3.96 20.16 1.17
N ALA A 105 3.22 19.83 0.11
CA ALA A 105 1.82 20.19 -0.03
C ALA A 105 0.89 19.17 0.66
N SER A 106 0.98 17.90 0.27
CA SER A 106 0.03 16.87 0.71
C SER A 106 0.33 16.27 2.08
N ARG A 107 1.60 16.23 2.52
CA ARG A 107 2.03 15.74 3.85
C ARG A 107 1.41 14.38 4.23
N GLY A 108 1.42 13.44 3.29
CA GLY A 108 0.88 12.10 3.44
C GLY A 108 -0.64 11.96 3.22
N ARG A 109 -1.37 13.06 2.99
CA ARG A 109 -2.81 13.01 2.69
C ARG A 109 -3.07 12.74 1.21
N ASN A 110 -3.85 11.70 0.94
CA ASN A 110 -4.14 11.25 -0.41
C ASN A 110 -5.63 10.90 -0.50
N CYS A 111 -6.25 11.14 -1.65
CA CYS A 111 -7.60 10.64 -1.94
C CYS A 111 -7.54 9.15 -2.33
N ALA A 112 -8.70 8.50 -2.46
CA ALA A 112 -8.79 7.09 -2.82
C ALA A 112 -8.06 6.73 -4.13
N LYS A 113 -7.93 7.69 -5.05
CA LYS A 113 -7.23 7.50 -6.33
C LYS A 113 -5.72 7.30 -6.18
N GLY A 114 -5.10 7.85 -5.13
CA GLY A 114 -3.65 7.83 -4.95
C GLY A 114 -3.09 6.41 -4.76
N PRO A 115 -3.52 5.67 -3.72
CA PRO A 115 -3.13 4.27 -3.55
C PRO A 115 -3.56 3.38 -4.73
N ALA A 116 -4.70 3.69 -5.34
CA ALA A 116 -5.24 2.94 -6.48
C ALA A 116 -4.45 3.12 -7.79
N THR A 117 -3.46 4.01 -7.86
CA THR A 117 -2.60 4.16 -9.05
C THR A 117 -1.85 2.87 -9.39
N ILE A 118 -1.69 1.93 -8.45
CA ILE A 118 -1.12 0.60 -8.74
C ILE A 118 -1.92 -0.16 -9.81
N ASN A 119 -3.24 0.07 -9.89
CA ASN A 119 -4.09 -0.54 -10.91
C ASN A 119 -3.73 -0.06 -12.33
N GLN A 120 -3.23 1.17 -12.48
CA GLN A 120 -2.79 1.67 -13.79
C GLN A 120 -1.44 1.07 -14.21
N VAL A 121 -0.58 0.74 -13.23
CA VAL A 121 0.70 0.08 -13.50
C VAL A 121 0.47 -1.34 -13.99
N ASN A 122 -0.49 -2.04 -13.38
CA ASN A 122 -0.83 -3.45 -13.61
C ASN A 122 -2.05 -3.64 -14.53
N ASP A 123 -2.48 -2.60 -15.24
CA ASP A 123 -3.66 -2.66 -16.11
C ASP A 123 -3.43 -3.68 -17.25
N PRO A 124 -4.33 -4.66 -17.45
CA PRO A 124 -4.19 -5.63 -18.53
C PRO A 124 -4.24 -4.99 -19.93
N ASP A 125 -4.90 -3.84 -20.07
CA ASP A 125 -5.03 -3.09 -21.32
C ASP A 125 -3.93 -2.02 -21.48
N ARG A 126 -2.91 -2.03 -20.60
CA ARG A 126 -1.81 -1.07 -20.64
C ARG A 126 -1.04 -1.16 -21.96
N ILE A 127 -0.80 -0.01 -22.57
CA ILE A 127 0.02 0.09 -23.78
C ILE A 127 1.50 -0.05 -23.38
N LEU A 128 2.08 -1.23 -23.65
CA LEU A 128 3.46 -1.57 -23.26
C LEU A 128 4.50 -1.29 -24.34
N TYR A 129 4.07 -1.20 -25.60
CA TYR A 129 4.96 -1.07 -26.76
C TYR A 129 4.45 0.03 -27.68
N PRO A 130 5.33 0.62 -28.50
CA PRO A 130 4.88 1.49 -29.58
C PRO A 130 4.00 0.72 -30.57
N MET A 131 2.89 1.36 -30.96
CA MET A 131 1.89 0.77 -31.85
C MET A 131 1.62 1.72 -33.01
N ARG A 132 1.55 1.19 -34.22
CA ARG A 132 1.23 1.92 -35.45
C ARG A 132 -0.18 1.55 -35.91
N ARG A 133 -0.97 2.57 -36.28
CA ARG A 133 -2.35 2.36 -36.76
C ARG A 133 -2.30 1.88 -38.21
N VAL A 134 -2.88 0.72 -38.49
CA VAL A 134 -2.92 0.13 -39.85
C VAL A 134 -4.28 0.24 -40.53
N GLY A 135 -5.34 0.52 -39.77
CA GLY A 135 -6.70 0.71 -40.29
C GLY A 135 -7.22 2.15 -40.19
N PRO A 136 -8.50 2.39 -40.56
CA PRO A 136 -9.17 3.68 -40.35
C PRO A 136 -9.15 4.12 -38.87
N ARG A 137 -9.22 5.43 -38.61
CA ARG A 137 -9.26 5.96 -37.25
C ARG A 137 -10.49 5.43 -36.50
N GLY A 138 -10.28 4.88 -35.29
CA GLY A 138 -11.33 4.26 -34.48
C GLY A 138 -11.52 2.76 -34.72
N SER A 139 -10.84 2.15 -35.70
CA SER A 139 -10.96 0.70 -35.99
C SER A 139 -10.31 -0.22 -34.95
N GLY A 140 -9.45 0.31 -34.07
CA GLY A 140 -8.68 -0.51 -33.11
C GLY A 140 -7.61 -1.40 -33.76
N GLN A 141 -7.32 -1.23 -35.06
CA GLN A 141 -6.32 -2.03 -35.76
C GLN A 141 -4.93 -1.42 -35.60
N TRP A 142 -4.07 -2.15 -34.89
CA TRP A 142 -2.71 -1.74 -34.54
C TRP A 142 -1.71 -2.84 -34.85
N GLU A 143 -0.53 -2.45 -35.32
CA GLU A 143 0.64 -3.31 -35.41
C GLU A 143 1.72 -2.80 -34.44
N ARG A 144 2.48 -3.71 -33.83
CA ARG A 144 3.61 -3.33 -32.96
C ARG A 144 4.79 -2.90 -33.82
N VAL A 145 5.41 -1.78 -33.46
CA VAL A 145 6.63 -1.26 -34.10
C VAL A 145 7.73 -1.01 -33.07
N THR A 146 8.96 -0.77 -33.54
CA THR A 146 10.08 -0.42 -32.64
C THR A 146 10.09 1.08 -32.34
N TRP A 147 10.80 1.48 -31.29
CA TRP A 147 10.97 2.90 -30.97
C TRP A 147 11.77 3.63 -32.05
N GLU A 148 12.77 2.99 -32.64
CA GLU A 148 13.57 3.55 -33.74
C GLU A 148 12.67 3.89 -34.94
N HIS A 149 11.80 2.95 -35.35
CA HIS A 149 10.85 3.18 -36.43
C HIS A 149 9.93 4.38 -36.15
N VAL A 150 9.42 4.51 -34.92
CA VAL A 150 8.54 5.62 -34.51
C VAL A 150 9.26 6.95 -34.59
N LEU A 151 10.50 7.00 -34.10
CA LEU A 151 11.32 8.20 -34.10
C LEU A 151 11.67 8.62 -35.53
N ASP A 152 12.05 7.68 -36.40
CA ASP A 152 12.35 7.95 -37.80
C ASP A 152 11.11 8.43 -38.58
N GLU A 153 9.95 7.79 -38.38
CA GLU A 153 8.70 8.16 -39.07
C GLU A 153 8.23 9.57 -38.68
N PHE A 154 8.41 9.99 -37.41
CA PHE A 154 8.00 11.31 -36.94
C PHE A 154 9.06 12.40 -37.16
N ALA A 155 10.36 12.08 -37.11
CA ALA A 155 11.41 13.05 -37.37
C ALA A 155 11.55 13.41 -38.86
N GLY A 156 11.19 12.48 -39.76
CA GLY A 156 11.18 12.70 -41.21
C GLY A 156 9.95 13.43 -41.75
N ARG A 157 8.98 13.79 -40.90
CA ARG A 157 7.78 14.56 -41.24
C ARG A 157 7.91 16.01 -40.82
#